data_AF-A0A1M5RN49-F1
#
_entry.id   AF-A0A1M5RN49-F1
#
_cell.length_a   1.000
_cell.length_b   1.000
_cell.length_c   1.000
_cell.angle_alpha   90.00
_cell.angle_beta   90.00
_cell.angle_gamma   90.00
#
_symmetry.space_group_name_H-M   'P 1'
#
loop_
_entity.id
_entity.type
_entity.pdbx_description
1 polymer ?
#
loop_
_entity_poly.entity_id
_entity_poly.type
_entity_poly.pdbx_seq_one_letter_code
_entity_poly.pdbx_strand_id
1 'polypeptide(L)'
;MNIQKSRLILFSAVLLIMFSCKEEKKPKKLKTSHKKEVAAVEPEEIEGRILNETQSNFLKQVMLEDIGKDKYDNLQTEKAPYDVHFSNDGDPYSVSYDIIKEQDFNNDGIIDYVLNVDSTGMLGGNANTNQCYVYYIMKDAINYKEKHTILGYAPFSYNIIDEAEFAGDKFKVKITQNFRTYSNDNLKTASLSFVYKNGNLYEESYLSDCKLAKLESKTIFDDIPEVTKRVRDIDWHNYCETIGEVYKKNDTLILADLGGCDNLSLTFDTEYKVDRNKLKDIQFRKNTALKLLTFLAANTQFVEEINVMIKYYQENPITDKFIESVEGYGFRVLIQNNDPKKNILRFLVQLDKIDNPYQKENWEIATRNKTAPKEEEIDD
;
A
#
# COMPACT_ATOMS: atom_id res chain seq x y z
N MET A 1 -64.45 16.28 -37.69
CA MET A 1 -65.41 15.46 -36.91
C MET A 1 -64.69 15.01 -35.66
N ASN A 2 -64.86 15.77 -34.58
CA ASN A 2 -65.89 15.54 -33.56
C ASN A 2 -65.62 14.31 -32.71
N ILE A 3 -65.80 14.33 -31.39
CA ILE A 3 -65.83 15.35 -30.33
C ILE A 3 -66.07 14.52 -29.06
N GLN A 4 -65.39 14.83 -27.95
CA GLN A 4 -65.85 14.81 -26.55
C GLN A 4 -66.54 13.53 -25.98
N LYS A 5 -66.51 13.21 -24.68
CA LYS A 5 -66.72 14.02 -23.46
C LYS A 5 -66.27 13.10 -22.29
N SER A 6 -65.51 13.53 -21.28
CA SER A 6 -65.73 14.61 -20.29
C SER A 6 -66.33 14.10 -18.98
N ARG A 7 -65.63 14.40 -17.87
CA ARG A 7 -66.07 14.96 -16.57
C ARG A 7 -64.97 14.62 -15.55
N LEU A 8 -64.11 15.51 -15.03
CA LEU A 8 -64.21 16.89 -14.53
C LEU A 8 -65.00 17.02 -13.22
N ILE A 9 -64.30 17.52 -12.17
CA ILE A 9 -64.65 18.40 -11.03
C ILE A 9 -63.49 18.19 -10.02
N LEU A 10 -62.49 19.05 -9.78
CA LEU A 10 -62.35 20.51 -9.61
C LEU A 10 -62.79 21.04 -8.24
N PHE A 11 -61.94 21.92 -7.67
CA PHE A 11 -62.14 22.88 -6.57
C PHE A 11 -61.92 22.39 -5.12
N SER A 12 -61.30 23.13 -4.20
CA SER A 12 -60.72 24.48 -4.23
C SER A 12 -59.82 24.69 -3.00
N ALA A 13 -59.04 25.77 -3.07
CA ALA A 13 -58.08 26.31 -2.12
C ALA A 13 -58.70 27.01 -0.88
N VAL A 14 -57.81 27.72 -0.17
CA VAL A 14 -57.99 28.77 0.88
C VAL A 14 -57.65 28.24 2.29
N LEU A 15 -56.45 28.43 2.87
CA LEU A 15 -55.69 29.66 3.22
C LEU A 15 -56.33 30.42 4.38
N LEU A 16 -55.74 30.34 5.58
CA LEU A 16 -55.80 31.40 6.60
C LEU A 16 -54.62 31.30 7.57
N ILE A 17 -53.75 32.29 7.41
CA ILE A 17 -52.77 32.85 8.35
C ILE A 17 -53.49 33.26 9.65
N MET A 18 -52.80 33.30 10.81
CA MET A 18 -52.73 34.47 11.70
C MET A 18 -51.82 34.24 12.94
N PHE A 19 -50.73 35.03 12.97
CA PHE A 19 -50.13 35.78 14.09
C PHE A 19 -49.57 35.08 15.36
N SER A 20 -48.28 35.32 15.61
CA SER A 20 -47.88 36.18 16.74
C SER A 20 -46.49 36.81 16.53
N CYS A 21 -46.32 38.00 17.11
CA CYS A 21 -45.47 39.10 16.67
C CYS A 21 -44.00 39.08 17.16
N LYS A 22 -43.20 39.80 16.36
CA LYS A 22 -41.87 40.37 16.60
C LYS A 22 -41.68 41.07 17.96
N GLU A 23 -40.43 41.11 18.40
CA GLU A 23 -39.74 42.39 18.68
C GLU A 23 -38.28 42.38 18.16
N GLU A 24 -37.90 43.47 17.48
CA GLU A 24 -36.53 43.83 17.08
C GLU A 24 -36.02 44.98 17.95
N LYS A 25 -34.72 44.98 18.32
CA LYS A 25 -33.86 46.20 18.35
C LYS A 25 -32.36 45.88 18.59
N LYS A 26 -31.60 45.94 17.48
CA LYS A 26 -30.32 46.62 17.15
C LYS A 26 -29.13 46.76 18.17
N PRO A 27 -27.89 46.93 17.65
CA PRO A 27 -26.69 46.17 18.03
C PRO A 27 -25.67 46.95 18.88
N LYS A 28 -24.77 46.23 19.59
CA LYS A 28 -23.36 46.67 19.78
C LYS A 28 -22.46 45.65 20.51
N LYS A 29 -21.23 45.58 19.97
CA LYS A 29 -19.92 45.22 20.54
C LYS A 29 -19.46 43.75 20.46
N LEU A 30 -18.49 43.55 19.55
CA LEU A 30 -17.38 42.61 19.68
C LEU A 30 -16.93 42.52 21.14
N LYS A 31 -16.93 41.29 21.68
CA LYS A 31 -16.01 40.86 22.73
C LYS A 31 -15.65 39.39 22.51
N THR A 32 -14.39 39.20 22.16
CA THR A 32 -13.49 38.12 22.61
C THR A 32 -13.99 36.68 22.50
N SER A 33 -13.42 35.99 21.50
CA SER A 33 -12.99 34.58 21.53
C SER A 33 -12.99 33.96 22.93
N HIS A 34 -13.99 33.11 23.18
CA HIS A 34 -13.85 32.02 24.13
C HIS A 34 -13.20 30.86 23.36
N LYS A 35 -11.96 30.53 23.72
CA LYS A 35 -11.41 29.20 23.46
C LYS A 35 -12.45 28.18 23.91
N LYS A 36 -13.08 27.48 22.96
CA LYS A 36 -13.73 26.21 23.24
C LYS A 36 -12.60 25.26 23.62
N GLU A 37 -12.45 25.02 24.92
CA GLU A 37 -11.82 23.79 25.38
C GLU A 37 -12.55 22.65 24.66
N VAL A 38 -11.78 21.91 23.86
CA VAL A 38 -12.21 20.65 23.30
C VAL A 38 -12.44 19.76 24.52
N ALA A 39 -13.71 19.49 24.82
CA ALA A 39 -14.06 18.51 25.82
C ALA A 39 -13.40 17.20 25.39
N ALA A 40 -12.46 16.71 26.20
CA ALA A 40 -11.96 15.36 26.08
C ALA A 40 -13.17 14.43 26.22
N VAL A 41 -13.55 13.80 25.12
CA VAL A 41 -14.50 12.69 25.13
C VAL A 41 -13.77 11.58 25.88
N GLU A 42 -14.22 11.25 27.08
CA GLU A 42 -13.78 10.02 27.74
C GLU A 42 -14.09 8.86 26.78
N PRO A 43 -13.11 8.00 26.44
CA PRO A 43 -13.37 6.85 25.61
C PRO A 43 -14.40 5.95 26.30
N GLU A 44 -15.46 5.58 25.59
CA GLU A 44 -16.39 4.54 26.04
C GLU A 44 -15.58 3.28 26.38
N GLU A 45 -15.69 2.79 27.61
CA GLU A 45 -15.17 1.47 27.98
C GLU A 45 -15.90 0.41 27.15
N ILE A 46 -15.24 -0.11 26.12
CA ILE A 46 -15.72 -1.29 25.40
C ILE A 46 -15.68 -2.43 26.42
N GLU A 47 -16.84 -2.95 26.83
CA GLU A 47 -16.89 -4.17 27.64
C GLU A 47 -16.24 -5.31 26.84
N GLY A 48 -15.00 -5.66 27.20
CA GLY A 48 -14.23 -6.67 26.50
C GLY A 48 -14.95 -8.03 26.44
N ARG A 49 -14.75 -8.78 25.35
CA ARG A 49 -15.43 -10.06 25.11
C ARG A 49 -14.57 -11.26 25.54
N ILE A 50 -15.20 -12.30 26.07
CA ILE A 50 -14.51 -13.54 26.42
C ILE A 50 -14.40 -14.41 25.17
N LEU A 51 -13.16 -14.74 24.77
CA LEU A 51 -12.87 -15.63 23.65
C LEU A 51 -13.03 -17.10 24.05
N ASN A 52 -13.39 -17.96 23.10
CA ASN A 52 -13.34 -19.40 23.32
C ASN A 52 -11.88 -19.90 23.40
N GLU A 53 -11.70 -21.18 23.80
CA GLU A 53 -10.37 -21.75 24.02
C GLU A 53 -9.47 -21.69 22.77
N THR A 54 -10.00 -22.04 21.59
CA THR A 54 -9.25 -22.01 20.33
C THR A 54 -8.79 -20.60 19.97
N GLN A 55 -9.72 -19.63 20.01
CA GLN A 55 -9.44 -18.22 19.75
C GLN A 55 -8.42 -17.65 20.74
N SER A 56 -8.59 -17.95 22.03
CA SER A 56 -7.67 -17.51 23.08
C SER A 56 -6.26 -18.06 22.87
N ASN A 57 -6.14 -19.35 22.53
CA ASN A 57 -4.85 -20.00 22.28
C ASN A 57 -4.16 -19.43 21.04
N PHE A 58 -4.90 -19.23 19.95
CA PHE A 58 -4.39 -18.59 18.74
C PHE A 58 -3.90 -17.16 19.01
N LEU A 59 -4.72 -16.32 19.66
CA LEU A 59 -4.37 -14.92 19.91
C LEU A 59 -3.16 -14.81 20.85
N LYS A 60 -3.08 -15.67 21.88
CA LYS A 60 -1.90 -15.77 22.75
C LYS A 60 -0.65 -16.17 21.98
N GLN A 61 -0.74 -17.12 21.05
CA GLN A 61 0.41 -17.48 20.21
C GLN A 61 0.88 -16.28 19.38
N VAL A 62 -0.02 -15.62 18.66
CA VAL A 62 0.33 -14.46 17.81
C VAL A 62 0.98 -13.35 18.65
N MET A 63 0.39 -13.03 19.81
CA MET A 63 0.98 -12.04 20.72
C MET A 63 2.37 -12.44 21.20
N LEU A 64 2.59 -13.70 21.59
CA LEU A 64 3.89 -14.16 22.06
C LEU A 64 4.94 -14.17 20.94
N GLU A 65 4.54 -14.47 19.70
CA GLU A 65 5.39 -14.36 18.52
C GLU A 65 5.83 -12.91 18.28
N ASP A 66 4.90 -11.96 18.36
CA ASP A 66 5.17 -10.53 18.15
C ASP A 66 5.99 -9.91 19.30
N ILE A 67 5.69 -10.24 20.56
CA ILE A 67 6.47 -9.80 21.74
C ILE A 67 7.90 -10.36 21.66
N GLY A 68 8.05 -11.61 21.20
CA GLY A 68 9.35 -12.26 21.03
C GLY A 68 10.17 -12.30 22.32
N LYS A 69 11.23 -11.48 22.38
CA LYS A 69 12.15 -11.37 23.53
C LYS A 69 12.05 -10.05 24.27
N ASP A 70 11.11 -9.20 23.87
CA ASP A 70 10.97 -7.87 24.44
C ASP A 70 10.41 -7.93 25.85
N LYS A 71 10.86 -7.02 26.70
CA LYS A 71 10.37 -6.91 28.07
C LYS A 71 9.10 -6.06 28.07
N TYR A 72 8.04 -6.65 28.60
CA TYR A 72 6.77 -5.98 28.87
C TYR A 72 6.51 -5.96 30.38
N ASP A 73 5.74 -4.99 30.84
CA ASP A 73 5.39 -4.81 32.25
C ASP A 73 3.94 -5.18 32.56
N ASN A 74 3.07 -5.25 31.53
CA ASN A 74 1.71 -5.75 31.66
C ASN A 74 1.28 -6.58 30.44
N LEU A 75 0.50 -7.63 30.69
CA LEU A 75 -0.10 -8.50 29.67
C LEU A 75 -1.52 -8.89 30.11
N GLN A 76 -2.52 -8.38 29.40
CA GLN A 76 -3.94 -8.67 29.61
C GLN A 76 -4.44 -9.66 28.55
N THR A 77 -4.91 -10.83 29.00
CA THR A 77 -5.45 -11.88 28.12
C THR A 77 -6.77 -12.48 28.63
N GLU A 78 -7.42 -11.82 29.59
CA GLU A 78 -8.70 -12.29 30.15
C GLU A 78 -9.89 -12.00 29.23
N LYS A 79 -9.90 -10.83 28.59
CA LYS A 79 -10.94 -10.36 27.67
C LYS A 79 -10.29 -9.73 26.45
N ALA A 80 -10.87 -9.94 25.27
CA ALA A 80 -10.43 -9.29 24.04
C ALA A 80 -10.94 -7.83 23.97
N PRO A 81 -10.18 -6.89 23.38
CA PRO A 81 -8.84 -7.07 22.79
C PRO A 81 -7.81 -7.52 23.82
N TYR A 82 -6.87 -8.39 23.43
CA TYR A 82 -5.75 -8.73 24.29
C TYR A 82 -4.67 -7.66 24.15
N ASP A 83 -4.06 -7.26 25.26
CA ASP A 83 -3.17 -6.11 25.30
C ASP A 83 -1.84 -6.46 25.95
N VAL A 84 -0.76 -5.88 25.43
CA VAL A 84 0.55 -5.88 26.06
C VAL A 84 1.07 -4.45 26.19
N HIS A 85 1.57 -4.10 27.37
CA HIS A 85 2.20 -2.81 27.64
C HIS A 85 3.71 -2.95 27.72
N PHE A 86 4.42 -1.99 27.15
CA PHE A 86 5.88 -1.94 27.15
C PHE A 86 6.36 -0.65 27.84
N SER A 87 6.99 -0.83 29.00
CA SER A 87 7.68 0.25 29.71
C SER A 87 9.00 0.59 29.01
N ASN A 88 8.96 1.46 27.99
CA ASN A 88 10.15 1.98 27.33
C ASN A 88 10.48 3.38 27.86
N ASP A 89 11.75 3.62 28.23
CA ASP A 89 12.18 4.84 28.92
C ASP A 89 11.91 6.09 28.06
N GLY A 90 10.88 6.84 28.43
CA GLY A 90 10.48 8.08 27.77
C GLY A 90 9.44 7.93 26.65
N ASP A 91 9.10 6.71 26.24
CA ASP A 91 8.10 6.44 25.19
C ASP A 91 7.37 5.09 25.41
N PRO A 92 6.57 4.97 26.49
CA PRO A 92 5.80 3.77 26.73
C PRO A 92 4.73 3.60 25.66
N TYR A 93 4.47 2.35 25.28
CA TYR A 93 3.47 2.02 24.27
C TYR A 93 2.72 0.74 24.64
N SER A 94 1.52 0.58 24.09
CA SER A 94 0.71 -0.62 24.23
C SER A 94 0.32 -1.15 22.87
N VAL A 95 0.27 -2.47 22.73
CA VAL A 95 -0.21 -3.14 21.51
C VAL A 95 -1.43 -3.97 21.87
N SER A 96 -2.52 -3.71 21.15
CA SER A 96 -3.81 -4.40 21.27
C SER A 96 -4.01 -5.35 20.09
N TYR A 97 -4.63 -6.48 20.36
CA TYR A 97 -4.88 -7.55 19.41
C TYR A 97 -6.35 -7.96 19.50
N ASP A 98 -7.10 -7.78 18.42
CA ASP A 98 -8.51 -8.18 18.37
C ASP A 98 -8.87 -8.99 17.13
N ILE A 99 -9.59 -10.11 17.32
CA ILE A 99 -10.17 -10.88 16.20
C ILE A 99 -11.38 -10.14 15.64
N ILE A 100 -11.26 -9.50 14.50
CA ILE A 100 -12.36 -8.74 13.89
C ILE A 100 -13.19 -9.55 12.89
N LYS A 101 -12.67 -10.71 12.45
CA LYS A 101 -13.38 -11.62 11.54
C LYS A 101 -12.90 -13.05 11.70
N GLU A 102 -13.85 -13.96 11.60
CA GLU A 102 -13.66 -15.41 11.51
C GLU A 102 -14.35 -15.91 10.25
N GLN A 103 -13.60 -16.55 9.36
CA GLN A 103 -14.12 -17.08 8.11
C GLN A 103 -13.14 -18.09 7.53
N ASP A 104 -13.61 -19.12 6.83
CA ASP A 104 -12.75 -19.94 5.97
C ASP A 104 -12.58 -19.19 4.63
N PHE A 105 -11.49 -18.43 4.47
CA PHE A 105 -11.25 -17.62 3.26
C PHE A 105 -10.80 -18.47 2.09
N ASN A 106 -10.14 -19.60 2.37
CA ASN A 106 -9.49 -20.42 1.36
C ASN A 106 -10.29 -21.70 1.01
N ASN A 107 -11.40 -21.95 1.72
CA ASN A 107 -12.32 -23.08 1.59
C ASN A 107 -11.67 -24.45 1.84
N ASP A 108 -10.71 -24.54 2.76
CA ASP A 108 -10.09 -25.81 3.18
C ASP A 108 -10.79 -26.45 4.39
N GLY A 109 -11.86 -25.85 4.89
CA GLY A 109 -12.62 -26.30 6.05
C GLY A 109 -12.01 -25.88 7.39
N ILE A 110 -10.97 -25.06 7.39
CA ILE A 110 -10.33 -24.50 8.59
C ILE A 110 -10.74 -23.03 8.71
N ILE A 111 -11.13 -22.59 9.90
CA ILE A 111 -11.46 -21.19 10.14
C ILE A 111 -10.18 -20.36 10.15
N ASP A 112 -10.15 -19.33 9.31
CA ASP A 112 -9.12 -18.30 9.28
C ASP A 112 -9.53 -17.08 10.12
N TYR A 113 -8.54 -16.28 10.50
CA TYR A 113 -8.73 -15.12 11.38
C TYR A 113 -8.24 -13.84 10.72
N VAL A 114 -8.97 -12.73 10.92
CA VAL A 114 -8.45 -11.39 10.69
C VAL A 114 -8.30 -10.68 12.01
N LEU A 115 -7.08 -10.25 12.29
CA LEU A 115 -6.76 -9.45 13.48
C LEU A 115 -6.71 -7.97 13.13
N ASN A 116 -7.29 -7.12 13.97
CA ASN A 116 -6.86 -5.74 14.10
C ASN A 116 -5.75 -5.71 15.15
N VAL A 117 -4.56 -5.31 14.74
CA VAL A 117 -3.43 -5.06 15.66
C VAL A 117 -3.24 -3.56 15.70
N ASP A 118 -3.42 -2.96 16.87
CA ASP A 118 -3.33 -1.52 17.04
C ASP A 118 -2.38 -1.16 18.18
N SER A 119 -1.39 -0.32 17.86
CA SER A 119 -0.37 0.14 18.77
C SER A 119 -0.57 1.62 19.09
N THR A 120 -0.49 1.93 20.38
CA THR A 120 -0.67 3.27 20.92
C THR A 120 0.59 3.70 21.65
N GLY A 121 1.01 4.96 21.48
CA GLY A 121 2.21 5.54 22.07
C GLY A 121 2.71 6.74 21.25
N MET A 122 3.87 7.30 21.57
CA MET A 122 4.39 8.44 20.79
C MET A 122 4.60 8.01 19.33
N LEU A 123 4.19 8.85 18.38
CA LEU A 123 4.22 8.52 16.95
C LEU A 123 3.49 7.19 16.59
N GLY A 124 2.47 6.77 17.34
CA GLY A 124 1.78 5.50 17.07
C GLY A 124 2.37 4.28 17.79
N GLY A 125 3.28 4.51 18.76
CA GLY A 125 3.84 3.46 19.62
C GLY A 125 5.15 2.91 19.09
N ASN A 126 5.26 1.58 18.93
CA ASN A 126 6.50 0.96 18.45
C ASN A 126 6.79 1.38 17.00
N ALA A 127 8.06 1.63 16.65
CA ALA A 127 8.49 1.82 15.26
C ALA A 127 8.06 0.69 14.30
N ASN A 128 7.70 -0.49 14.83
CA ASN A 128 7.36 -1.69 14.08
C ASN A 128 5.87 -2.10 14.13
N THR A 129 5.05 -1.49 14.99
CA THR A 129 3.62 -1.83 15.11
C THR A 129 2.87 -0.52 15.27
N ASN A 130 2.01 -0.20 14.30
CA ASN A 130 1.07 0.92 14.37
C ASN A 130 -0.33 0.28 14.35
N GLN A 131 -1.19 0.65 13.41
CA GLN A 131 -2.42 -0.08 13.14
C GLN A 131 -2.26 -0.92 11.89
N CYS A 132 -2.62 -2.20 11.95
CA CYS A 132 -2.72 -3.06 10.78
C CYS A 132 -3.83 -4.11 10.90
N TYR A 133 -4.34 -4.53 9.76
CA TYR A 133 -5.29 -5.62 9.64
C TYR A 133 -4.57 -6.83 9.06
N VAL A 134 -4.50 -7.91 9.82
CA VAL A 134 -3.66 -9.06 9.50
C VAL A 134 -4.53 -10.29 9.29
N TYR A 135 -4.54 -10.80 8.07
CA TYR A 135 -5.17 -12.06 7.71
C TYR A 135 -4.22 -13.19 8.04
N TYR A 136 -4.65 -14.09 8.90
CA TYR A 136 -3.97 -15.34 9.23
C TYR A 136 -4.74 -16.48 8.61
N ILE A 137 -4.17 -17.03 7.53
CA ILE A 137 -4.74 -18.21 6.88
C ILE A 137 -4.20 -19.43 7.60
N MET A 138 -5.10 -20.24 8.14
CA MET A 138 -4.79 -21.26 9.12
C MET A 138 -4.36 -22.56 8.45
N LYS A 139 -3.47 -23.28 9.13
CA LYS A 139 -3.04 -24.64 8.79
C LYS A 139 -3.77 -25.68 9.64
N ASP A 140 -4.02 -25.31 10.88
CA ASP A 140 -4.76 -26.08 11.88
C ASP A 140 -5.39 -25.08 12.88
N ALA A 141 -5.96 -25.58 13.98
CA ALA A 141 -6.69 -24.76 14.94
C ALA A 141 -5.85 -23.66 15.62
N ILE A 142 -4.51 -23.74 15.56
CA ILE A 142 -3.61 -22.87 16.33
C ILE A 142 -2.52 -22.26 15.43
N ASN A 143 -2.00 -23.01 14.44
CA ASN A 143 -0.93 -22.56 13.58
C ASN A 143 -1.44 -21.99 12.25
N TYR A 144 -0.89 -20.85 11.83
CA TYR A 144 -1.13 -20.29 10.50
C TYR A 144 -0.11 -20.79 9.46
N LYS A 145 -0.55 -20.90 8.19
CA LYS A 145 0.30 -21.21 7.03
C LYS A 145 0.77 -19.93 6.32
N GLU A 146 -0.10 -18.92 6.26
CA GLU A 146 0.12 -17.69 5.51
C GLU A 146 -0.37 -16.49 6.32
N LYS A 147 0.27 -15.35 6.09
CA LYS A 147 -0.04 -14.08 6.73
C LYS A 147 -0.05 -12.97 5.68
N HIS A 148 -1.11 -12.18 5.64
CA HIS A 148 -1.21 -11.00 4.75
C HIS A 148 -1.61 -9.77 5.55
N THR A 149 -0.93 -8.65 5.32
CA THR A 149 -1.10 -7.43 6.11
C THR A 149 -1.61 -6.29 5.25
N ILE A 150 -2.67 -5.62 5.73
CA ILE A 150 -3.09 -4.31 5.25
C ILE A 150 -2.65 -3.29 6.30
N LEU A 151 -1.85 -2.30 5.90
CA LEU A 151 -1.47 -1.24 6.81
C LEU A 151 -2.66 -0.30 7.05
N GLY A 152 -3.09 -0.16 8.31
CA GLY A 152 -4.13 0.78 8.71
C GLY A 152 -3.60 2.19 8.88
N TYR A 153 -2.54 2.35 9.66
CA TYR A 153 -1.91 3.64 9.94
C TYR A 153 -0.43 3.44 10.19
N ALA A 154 0.40 4.40 9.79
CA ALA A 154 1.75 4.62 10.32
C ALA A 154 2.10 6.11 10.16
N PRO A 155 3.00 6.71 10.96
CA PRO A 155 3.34 8.12 10.85
C PRO A 155 3.76 8.59 9.47
N PHE A 156 4.36 7.71 8.68
CA PHE A 156 4.84 8.00 7.33
C PHE A 156 4.17 7.11 6.27
N SER A 157 3.04 6.48 6.60
CA SER A 157 2.22 5.82 5.57
C SER A 157 1.67 6.88 4.62
N TYR A 158 1.31 6.47 3.40
CA TYR A 158 0.60 7.36 2.48
C TYR A 158 -0.88 7.49 2.83
N ASN A 159 -1.47 6.42 3.36
CA ASN A 159 -2.90 6.33 3.62
C ASN A 159 -3.15 5.98 5.09
N ILE A 160 -4.29 6.43 5.59
CA ILE A 160 -4.85 6.06 6.90
C ILE A 160 -6.19 5.39 6.63
N ILE A 161 -6.47 4.25 7.25
CA ILE A 161 -7.81 3.63 7.26
C ILE A 161 -8.62 4.29 8.38
N ASP A 162 -9.65 5.06 8.00
CA ASP A 162 -10.53 5.76 8.96
C ASP A 162 -11.69 4.87 9.42
N GLU A 163 -12.23 4.07 8.50
CA GLU A 163 -13.38 3.20 8.71
C GLU A 163 -13.09 1.85 8.06
N ALA A 164 -13.45 0.76 8.74
CA ALA A 164 -13.24 -0.60 8.27
C ALA A 164 -14.41 -1.50 8.65
N GLU A 165 -14.94 -2.25 7.69
CA GLU A 165 -16.01 -3.20 7.92
C GLU A 165 -15.91 -4.43 7.01
N PHE A 166 -16.45 -5.56 7.47
CA PHE A 166 -16.64 -6.73 6.62
C PHE A 166 -18.04 -6.74 6.03
N ALA A 167 -18.12 -6.69 4.70
CA ALA A 167 -19.35 -6.87 3.95
C ALA A 167 -19.31 -8.23 3.24
N GLY A 168 -19.76 -9.28 3.94
CA GLY A 168 -19.61 -10.66 3.49
C GLY A 168 -18.18 -11.16 3.67
N ASP A 169 -17.56 -11.57 2.56
CA ASP A 169 -16.15 -12.01 2.44
C ASP A 169 -15.18 -10.87 2.13
N LYS A 170 -15.70 -9.66 1.87
CA LYS A 170 -14.91 -8.49 1.51
C LYS A 170 -14.64 -7.61 2.71
N PHE A 171 -13.41 -7.13 2.81
CA PHE A 171 -13.02 -6.12 3.78
C PHE A 171 -13.02 -4.75 3.13
N LYS A 172 -14.02 -3.95 3.47
CA LYS A 172 -14.22 -2.62 2.92
C LYS A 172 -13.65 -1.60 3.87
N VAL A 173 -12.93 -0.65 3.31
CA VAL A 173 -12.31 0.42 4.08
C VAL A 173 -12.56 1.77 3.42
N LYS A 174 -12.57 2.80 4.25
CA LYS A 174 -12.44 4.18 3.81
C LYS A 174 -11.07 4.68 4.23
N ILE A 175 -10.34 5.22 3.28
CA ILE A 175 -9.00 5.76 3.48
C ILE A 175 -8.96 7.25 3.26
N THR A 176 -8.05 7.91 3.99
CA THR A 176 -7.68 9.32 3.81
C THR A 176 -6.18 9.44 3.60
N GLN A 177 -5.74 10.44 2.82
CA GLN A 177 -4.33 10.80 2.73
C GLN A 177 -3.75 11.07 4.13
N ASN A 178 -2.56 10.55 4.39
CA ASN A 178 -1.92 10.79 5.67
C ASN A 178 -1.42 12.24 5.77
N PHE A 179 -1.99 13.01 6.69
CA PHE A 179 -1.64 14.41 6.95
C PHE A 179 -0.17 14.67 7.30
N ARG A 180 0.59 13.64 7.69
CA ARG A 180 2.03 13.74 7.95
C ARG A 180 2.88 13.61 6.68
N THR A 181 2.36 12.90 5.69
CA THR A 181 3.03 12.63 4.42
C THR A 181 2.64 13.68 3.37
N TYR A 182 1.37 14.09 3.37
CA TYR A 182 0.84 15.11 2.47
C TYR A 182 0.74 16.44 3.21
N SER A 183 1.38 17.48 2.65
CA SER A 183 1.42 18.83 3.23
C SER A 183 0.27 19.72 2.71
N ASN A 184 -0.94 19.18 2.61
CA ASN A 184 -2.11 19.92 2.13
C ASN A 184 -3.23 19.95 3.18
N ASP A 185 -4.01 21.03 3.19
CA ASP A 185 -5.13 21.19 4.13
C ASP A 185 -6.38 20.40 3.69
N ASN A 186 -6.42 19.96 2.43
CA ASN A 186 -7.54 19.25 1.83
C ASN A 186 -7.15 17.80 1.47
N LEU A 187 -7.09 16.95 2.48
CA LEU A 187 -6.75 15.55 2.34
C LEU A 187 -7.84 14.82 1.54
N LYS A 188 -7.41 14.10 0.49
CA LYS A 188 -8.31 13.29 -0.32
C LYS A 188 -8.74 12.03 0.45
N THR A 189 -9.95 11.56 0.14
CA THR A 189 -10.50 10.31 0.70
C THR A 189 -10.96 9.38 -0.42
N ALA A 190 -10.95 8.08 -0.17
CA ALA A 190 -11.41 7.05 -1.11
C ALA A 190 -11.94 5.82 -0.36
N SER A 191 -12.76 5.02 -1.04
CA SER A 191 -13.18 3.71 -0.54
C SER A 191 -12.44 2.62 -1.29
N LEU A 192 -11.86 1.68 -0.55
CA LEU A 192 -11.20 0.49 -1.07
C LEU A 192 -11.92 -0.77 -0.58
N SER A 193 -11.69 -1.87 -1.28
CA SER A 193 -12.25 -3.17 -0.93
C SER A 193 -11.19 -4.23 -1.14
N PHE A 194 -11.03 -5.13 -0.17
CA PHE A 194 -10.04 -6.19 -0.18
C PHE A 194 -10.71 -7.56 -0.19
N VAL A 195 -10.11 -8.48 -0.95
CA VAL A 195 -10.59 -9.85 -1.09
C VAL A 195 -9.42 -10.83 -1.06
N TYR A 196 -9.56 -11.89 -0.27
CA TYR A 196 -8.63 -13.02 -0.31
C TYR A 196 -9.00 -13.94 -1.48
N LYS A 197 -8.06 -14.16 -2.40
CA LYS A 197 -8.28 -14.97 -3.60
C LYS A 197 -6.96 -15.57 -4.08
N ASN A 198 -6.97 -16.81 -4.55
CA ASN A 198 -5.81 -17.47 -5.16
C ASN A 198 -4.53 -17.41 -4.28
N GLY A 199 -4.67 -17.59 -2.96
CA GLY A 199 -3.54 -17.61 -2.03
C GLY A 199 -2.96 -16.22 -1.71
N ASN A 200 -3.69 -15.13 -1.94
CA ASN A 200 -3.23 -13.78 -1.61
C ASN A 200 -4.39 -12.81 -1.33
N LEU A 201 -4.07 -11.67 -0.72
CA LEU A 201 -5.01 -10.61 -0.37
C LEU A 201 -4.88 -9.45 -1.36
N TYR A 202 -5.89 -9.23 -2.18
CA TYR A 202 -5.88 -8.18 -3.20
C TYR A 202 -6.85 -7.06 -2.85
N GLU A 203 -6.43 -5.83 -3.09
CA GLU A 203 -7.38 -4.72 -3.28
C GLU A 203 -8.13 -4.97 -4.62
N GLU A 204 -9.45 -4.85 -4.64
CA GLU A 204 -10.26 -5.36 -5.74
C GLU A 204 -9.97 -4.68 -7.08
N SER A 205 -9.75 -3.37 -7.10
CA SER A 205 -9.45 -2.65 -8.33
C SER A 205 -8.07 -3.01 -8.89
N TYR A 206 -7.13 -3.51 -8.08
CA TYR A 206 -5.90 -4.10 -8.58
C TYR A 206 -6.20 -5.19 -9.63
N LEU A 207 -7.13 -6.10 -9.33
CA LEU A 207 -7.43 -7.25 -10.19
C LEU A 207 -8.02 -6.85 -11.56
N SER A 208 -8.79 -5.76 -11.62
CA SER A 208 -9.44 -5.32 -12.86
C SER A 208 -8.64 -4.26 -13.62
N ASP A 209 -7.92 -3.39 -12.91
CA ASP A 209 -7.46 -2.12 -13.48
C ASP A 209 -5.95 -2.08 -13.70
N CYS A 210 -5.17 -2.88 -12.96
CA CYS A 210 -3.72 -2.90 -13.06
C CYS A 210 -3.19 -3.76 -14.20
N LYS A 211 -2.14 -3.30 -14.86
CA LYS A 211 -1.43 -4.06 -15.91
C LYS A 211 -0.71 -5.26 -15.33
N LEU A 212 -0.06 -5.10 -14.18
CA LEU A 212 0.61 -6.22 -13.52
C LEU A 212 -0.37 -7.33 -13.14
N ALA A 213 -1.59 -6.99 -12.72
CA ALA A 213 -2.63 -7.96 -12.43
C ALA A 213 -2.98 -8.84 -13.64
N LYS A 214 -2.96 -8.24 -14.84
CA LYS A 214 -3.27 -8.85 -16.14
C LYS A 214 -2.11 -9.64 -16.75
N LEU A 215 -0.92 -9.59 -16.15
CA LEU A 215 0.22 -10.38 -16.60
C LEU A 215 -0.02 -11.86 -16.29
N GLU A 216 -0.26 -12.67 -17.32
CA GLU A 216 -0.64 -14.09 -17.16
C GLU A 216 0.44 -14.92 -16.46
N SER A 217 1.71 -14.75 -16.87
CA SER A 217 2.84 -15.56 -16.39
C SER A 217 3.24 -15.24 -14.96
N LYS A 218 3.02 -13.99 -14.50
CA LYS A 218 3.50 -13.49 -13.21
C LYS A 218 5.01 -13.76 -13.00
N THR A 219 5.80 -13.61 -14.06
CA THR A 219 7.25 -13.79 -14.05
C THR A 219 7.98 -12.52 -14.48
N ILE A 220 9.31 -12.50 -14.45
CA ILE A 220 10.11 -11.45 -15.09
C ILE A 220 10.95 -12.07 -16.21
N PHE A 221 11.76 -13.05 -15.83
CA PHE A 221 12.48 -13.90 -16.75
C PHE A 221 11.50 -14.86 -17.45
N ASP A 222 11.89 -15.27 -18.66
CA ASP A 222 11.25 -16.39 -19.33
C ASP A 222 11.41 -17.67 -18.51
N ASP A 223 10.66 -18.72 -18.82
CA ASP A 223 10.74 -20.00 -18.11
C ASP A 223 12.09 -20.72 -18.40
N ILE A 224 13.12 -20.29 -17.70
CA ILE A 224 14.51 -20.75 -17.84
C ILE A 224 15.01 -21.35 -16.52
N PRO A 225 15.79 -22.45 -16.58
CA PRO A 225 16.18 -23.22 -15.39
C PRO A 225 17.11 -22.46 -14.45
N GLU A 226 17.77 -21.40 -14.92
CA GLU A 226 18.64 -20.55 -14.10
C GLU A 226 17.88 -19.58 -13.19
N VAL A 227 16.55 -19.47 -13.29
CA VAL A 227 15.73 -18.76 -12.31
C VAL A 227 15.56 -19.66 -11.07
N THR A 228 16.30 -19.34 -10.02
CA THR A 228 16.42 -20.19 -8.81
C THR A 228 15.42 -19.84 -7.72
N LYS A 229 14.81 -18.65 -7.78
CA LYS A 229 13.83 -18.18 -6.80
C LYS A 229 12.84 -17.25 -7.46
N ARG A 230 11.56 -17.40 -7.11
CA ARG A 230 10.47 -16.47 -7.43
C ARG A 230 9.71 -16.18 -6.14
N VAL A 231 9.47 -14.91 -5.86
CA VAL A 231 8.70 -14.42 -4.72
C VAL A 231 7.62 -13.49 -5.26
N ARG A 232 6.42 -13.59 -4.70
CA ARG A 232 5.32 -12.67 -4.95
C ARG A 232 4.87 -12.13 -3.60
N ASP A 233 4.66 -10.83 -3.54
CA ASP A 233 4.17 -10.16 -2.35
C ASP A 233 3.22 -9.03 -2.73
N ILE A 234 2.48 -8.50 -1.77
CA ILE A 234 1.66 -7.30 -1.95
C ILE A 234 2.27 -6.19 -1.11
N ASP A 235 2.60 -5.08 -1.76
CA ASP A 235 3.03 -3.89 -1.04
C ASP A 235 1.91 -3.41 -0.11
N TRP A 236 2.19 -3.44 1.19
CA TRP A 236 1.27 -3.04 2.26
C TRP A 236 0.86 -1.56 2.28
N HIS A 237 1.53 -0.68 1.52
CA HIS A 237 1.19 0.75 1.44
C HIS A 237 0.33 1.09 0.22
N ASN A 238 0.62 0.44 -0.91
CA ASN A 238 0.05 0.74 -2.23
C ASN A 238 -0.90 -0.35 -2.74
N TYR A 239 -0.95 -1.48 -2.05
CA TYR A 239 -1.79 -2.63 -2.37
C TYR A 239 -1.57 -3.13 -3.79
N CYS A 240 -0.32 -3.10 -4.23
CA CYS A 240 0.13 -3.56 -5.54
C CYS A 240 1.01 -4.78 -5.37
N GLU A 241 0.85 -5.75 -6.26
CA GLU A 241 1.76 -6.88 -6.30
C GLU A 241 3.18 -6.45 -6.64
N THR A 242 4.14 -7.12 -6.03
CA THR A 242 5.55 -7.13 -6.43
C THR A 242 5.95 -8.56 -6.78
N ILE A 243 6.78 -8.69 -7.80
CA ILE A 243 7.33 -9.96 -8.26
C ILE A 243 8.84 -9.83 -8.17
N GLY A 244 9.47 -10.70 -7.39
CA GLY A 244 10.92 -10.76 -7.23
C GLY A 244 11.46 -12.08 -7.80
N GLU A 245 12.48 -12.03 -8.64
CA GLU A 245 13.12 -13.20 -9.22
C GLU A 245 14.65 -13.17 -9.07
N VAL A 246 15.24 -14.34 -8.91
CA VAL A 246 16.69 -14.51 -8.80
C VAL A 246 17.18 -15.41 -9.93
N TYR A 247 17.87 -14.80 -10.90
CA TYR A 247 18.61 -15.53 -11.93
C TYR A 247 20.04 -15.81 -11.45
N LYS A 248 20.47 -17.07 -11.57
CA LYS A 248 21.82 -17.49 -11.20
C LYS A 248 22.41 -18.48 -12.21
N LYS A 249 23.53 -18.08 -12.82
CA LYS A 249 24.32 -18.95 -13.71
C LYS A 249 25.81 -18.73 -13.48
N ASN A 250 26.51 -19.77 -13.05
CA ASN A 250 27.91 -19.69 -12.64
C ASN A 250 28.09 -18.58 -11.58
N ASP A 251 28.99 -17.62 -11.85
CA ASP A 251 29.25 -16.46 -10.97
C ASP A 251 28.29 -15.28 -11.23
N THR A 252 27.40 -15.38 -12.21
CA THR A 252 26.42 -14.32 -12.49
C THR A 252 25.19 -14.50 -11.61
N LEU A 253 24.89 -13.47 -10.82
CA LEU A 253 23.66 -13.33 -10.05
C LEU A 253 22.94 -12.06 -10.49
N ILE A 254 21.66 -12.17 -10.82
CA ILE A 254 20.81 -11.01 -11.12
C ILE A 254 19.58 -11.10 -10.23
N LEU A 255 19.38 -10.07 -9.44
CA LEU A 255 18.14 -9.85 -8.68
C LEU A 255 17.24 -8.99 -9.55
N ALA A 256 16.01 -9.42 -9.79
CA ALA A 256 15.04 -8.70 -10.59
C ALA A 256 13.78 -8.45 -9.77
N ASP A 257 13.27 -7.22 -9.81
CA ASP A 257 12.00 -6.87 -9.19
C ASP A 257 11.11 -6.16 -10.22
N LEU A 258 9.84 -6.54 -10.24
CA LEU A 258 8.77 -5.95 -11.02
C LEU A 258 7.66 -5.52 -10.06
N GLY A 259 7.23 -4.28 -10.17
CA GLY A 259 6.13 -3.76 -9.37
C GLY A 259 5.32 -2.71 -10.13
N GLY A 260 4.34 -2.16 -9.41
CA GLY A 260 3.45 -1.13 -9.92
C GLY A 260 2.11 -1.67 -10.39
N CYS A 261 1.29 -0.75 -10.93
CA CYS A 261 -0.07 -1.04 -11.37
C CYS A 261 -0.25 -0.61 -12.82
N ASP A 262 -0.34 0.71 -13.05
CA ASP A 262 -0.39 1.31 -14.39
C ASP A 262 1.01 1.60 -14.89
N ASN A 263 1.79 2.34 -14.09
CA ASN A 263 3.22 2.48 -14.35
C ASN A 263 3.94 1.26 -13.79
N LEU A 264 4.55 0.47 -14.67
CA LEU A 264 5.35 -0.69 -14.27
C LEU A 264 6.77 -0.24 -13.98
N SER A 265 7.32 -0.66 -12.85
CA SER A 265 8.71 -0.41 -12.48
C SER A 265 9.47 -1.74 -12.47
N LEU A 266 10.54 -1.78 -13.25
CA LEU A 266 11.43 -2.93 -13.40
C LEU A 266 12.82 -2.55 -12.90
N THR A 267 13.39 -3.40 -12.06
CA THR A 267 14.77 -3.25 -11.63
C THR A 267 15.53 -4.54 -11.81
N PHE A 268 16.79 -4.43 -12.25
CA PHE A 268 17.72 -5.55 -12.32
C PHE A 268 19.03 -5.13 -11.67
N ASP A 269 19.44 -5.86 -10.64
CA ASP A 269 20.66 -5.60 -9.88
C ASP A 269 21.64 -6.76 -10.04
N THR A 270 22.88 -6.42 -10.39
CA THR A 270 23.94 -7.41 -10.59
C THR A 270 25.30 -6.81 -10.25
N GLU A 271 26.23 -7.68 -9.86
CA GLU A 271 27.60 -7.30 -9.52
C GLU A 271 28.60 -8.10 -10.36
N TYR A 272 29.62 -7.40 -10.89
CA TYR A 272 30.72 -8.00 -11.62
C TYR A 272 32.04 -7.74 -10.91
N LYS A 273 32.82 -8.81 -10.71
CA LYS A 273 34.23 -8.69 -10.37
C LYS A 273 35.01 -8.26 -11.61
N VAL A 274 35.77 -7.18 -11.50
CA VAL A 274 36.50 -6.58 -12.63
C VAL A 274 37.94 -6.28 -12.26
N ASP A 275 38.79 -6.11 -13.26
CA ASP A 275 40.15 -5.64 -13.00
C ASP A 275 40.17 -4.17 -12.54
N ARG A 276 41.15 -3.81 -11.71
CA ARG A 276 41.24 -2.47 -11.11
C ARG A 276 41.30 -1.35 -12.16
N ASN A 277 41.94 -1.59 -13.31
CA ASN A 277 42.00 -0.63 -14.42
C ASN A 277 40.65 -0.46 -15.15
N LYS A 278 39.73 -1.42 -15.03
CA LYS A 278 38.38 -1.38 -15.61
C LYS A 278 37.36 -0.69 -14.72
N LEU A 279 37.66 -0.49 -13.44
CA LEU A 279 36.77 0.20 -12.50
C LEU A 279 36.33 1.58 -12.98
N LYS A 280 37.19 2.34 -13.67
CA LYS A 280 36.87 3.71 -14.16
C LYS A 280 36.84 3.81 -15.69
N ASP A 281 36.97 2.69 -16.40
CA ASP A 281 37.01 2.65 -17.86
C ASP A 281 35.59 2.86 -18.41
N ILE A 282 35.37 4.03 -19.04
CA ILE A 282 34.07 4.45 -19.58
C ILE A 282 33.60 3.48 -20.67
N GLN A 283 34.50 3.03 -21.54
CA GLN A 283 34.14 2.15 -22.66
C GLN A 283 33.82 0.75 -22.15
N PHE A 284 34.57 0.25 -21.17
CA PHE A 284 34.27 -1.03 -20.52
C PHE A 284 32.91 -1.00 -19.83
N ARG A 285 32.61 0.06 -19.07
CA ARG A 285 31.32 0.26 -18.40
C ARG A 285 30.16 0.30 -19.41
N LYS A 286 30.29 1.09 -20.47
CA LYS A 286 29.28 1.16 -21.55
C LYS A 286 29.06 -0.19 -22.23
N ASN A 287 30.14 -0.87 -22.63
CA ASN A 287 30.03 -2.17 -23.29
C ASN A 287 29.43 -3.25 -22.38
N THR A 288 29.76 -3.23 -21.09
CA THR A 288 29.24 -4.22 -20.11
C THR A 288 27.76 -3.99 -19.84
N ALA A 289 27.34 -2.74 -19.67
CA ALA A 289 25.94 -2.39 -19.51
C ALA A 289 25.11 -2.78 -20.75
N LEU A 290 25.58 -2.49 -21.98
CA LEU A 290 24.89 -2.90 -23.20
C LEU A 290 24.77 -4.43 -23.33
N LYS A 291 25.81 -5.18 -22.94
CA LYS A 291 25.75 -6.65 -22.88
C LYS A 291 24.71 -7.14 -21.87
N LEU A 292 24.65 -6.53 -20.69
CA LEU A 292 23.62 -6.83 -19.69
C LEU A 292 22.23 -6.55 -20.26
N LEU A 293 21.99 -5.38 -20.83
CA LEU A 293 20.69 -5.05 -21.44
C LEU A 293 20.31 -6.02 -22.55
N THR A 294 21.26 -6.41 -23.42
CA THR A 294 21.01 -7.39 -24.48
C THR A 294 20.67 -8.77 -23.90
N PHE A 295 21.34 -9.18 -22.82
CA PHE A 295 20.99 -10.40 -22.11
C PHE A 295 19.57 -10.32 -21.54
N LEU A 296 19.22 -9.22 -20.86
CA LEU A 296 17.89 -9.05 -20.27
C LEU A 296 16.79 -9.06 -21.35
N ALA A 297 17.00 -8.36 -22.47
CA ALA A 297 16.07 -8.34 -23.60
C ALA A 297 15.89 -9.72 -24.26
N ALA A 298 16.82 -10.66 -24.08
CA ALA A 298 16.75 -11.99 -24.68
C ALA A 298 16.22 -13.07 -23.72
N ASN A 299 16.07 -12.76 -22.43
CA ASN A 299 15.73 -13.75 -21.40
C ASN A 299 14.59 -13.28 -20.48
N THR A 300 13.91 -12.19 -20.82
CA THR A 300 12.77 -11.65 -20.06
C THR A 300 11.63 -11.37 -21.01
N GLN A 301 10.41 -11.35 -20.48
CA GLN A 301 9.22 -10.99 -21.27
C GLN A 301 9.10 -9.49 -21.59
N PHE A 302 10.06 -8.67 -21.14
CA PHE A 302 10.09 -7.21 -21.29
C PHE A 302 11.02 -6.75 -22.42
N VAL A 303 11.05 -7.52 -23.50
CA VAL A 303 11.95 -7.33 -24.65
C VAL A 303 11.79 -5.93 -25.25
N GLU A 304 10.54 -5.48 -25.43
CA GLU A 304 10.22 -4.19 -26.04
C GLU A 304 10.75 -3.03 -25.21
N GLU A 305 10.48 -3.05 -23.90
CA GLU A 305 10.89 -1.98 -22.99
C GLU A 305 12.41 -1.92 -22.81
N ILE A 306 13.09 -3.06 -22.71
CA ILE A 306 14.55 -3.08 -22.59
C ILE A 306 15.22 -2.62 -23.89
N ASN A 307 14.64 -2.94 -25.06
CA ASN A 307 15.16 -2.48 -26.35
C ASN A 307 15.14 -0.96 -26.50
N VAL A 308 14.21 -0.26 -25.83
CA VAL A 308 14.20 1.21 -25.76
C VAL A 308 15.51 1.72 -25.11
N MET A 309 15.92 1.11 -23.99
CA MET A 309 17.17 1.46 -23.31
C MET A 309 18.39 1.16 -24.17
N ILE A 310 18.41 -0.01 -24.85
CA ILE A 310 19.52 -0.40 -25.73
C ILE A 310 19.70 0.64 -26.84
N LYS A 311 18.63 0.98 -27.54
CA LYS A 311 18.66 1.97 -28.62
C LYS A 311 19.17 3.33 -28.11
N TYR A 312 18.69 3.78 -26.97
CA TYR A 312 19.14 5.04 -26.37
C TYR A 312 20.65 5.03 -26.06
N TYR A 313 21.14 3.99 -25.38
CA TYR A 313 22.55 3.93 -24.95
C TYR A 313 23.54 3.50 -26.03
N GLN A 314 23.07 3.04 -27.20
CA GLN A 314 23.92 2.92 -28.37
C GLN A 314 24.45 4.31 -28.80
N GLU A 315 23.56 5.28 -28.87
CA GLU A 315 23.85 6.64 -29.35
C GLU A 315 24.32 7.59 -28.24
N ASN A 316 23.94 7.32 -26.98
CA ASN A 316 24.20 8.21 -25.84
C ASN A 316 25.23 7.62 -24.86
N PRO A 317 25.90 8.45 -24.04
CA PRO A 317 26.71 7.96 -22.92
C PRO A 317 25.84 7.40 -21.80
N ILE A 318 26.36 6.39 -21.09
CA ILE A 318 25.75 5.92 -19.83
C ILE A 318 26.21 6.83 -18.70
N THR A 319 25.25 7.42 -18.00
CA THR A 319 25.48 8.27 -16.82
C THR A 319 24.54 7.84 -15.70
N ASP A 320 24.83 8.25 -14.46
CA ASP A 320 23.99 7.91 -13.30
C ASP A 320 22.64 8.67 -13.29
N LYS A 321 22.41 9.56 -14.27
CA LYS A 321 21.16 10.33 -14.39
C LYS A 321 20.01 9.44 -14.85
N PHE A 322 18.85 9.67 -14.25
CA PHE A 322 17.60 9.12 -14.73
C PHE A 322 17.14 9.85 -16.00
N ILE A 323 16.75 9.09 -17.01
CA ILE A 323 16.35 9.59 -18.33
C ILE A 323 14.84 9.57 -18.41
N GLU A 324 14.24 10.73 -18.62
CA GLU A 324 12.78 10.92 -18.76
C GLU A 324 12.40 11.56 -20.10
N SER A 325 13.40 11.81 -20.97
CA SER A 325 13.20 12.45 -22.27
C SER A 325 12.63 11.52 -23.34
N VAL A 326 12.46 10.23 -23.02
CA VAL A 326 11.91 9.23 -23.94
C VAL A 326 10.44 9.07 -23.59
N GLU A 327 9.55 9.40 -24.54
CA GLU A 327 8.10 9.35 -24.32
C GLU A 327 7.65 7.96 -23.84
N GLY A 328 6.90 7.93 -22.74
CA GLY A 328 6.39 6.70 -22.14
C GLY A 328 7.39 5.91 -21.31
N TYR A 329 8.63 6.39 -21.14
CA TYR A 329 9.69 5.66 -20.44
C TYR A 329 10.54 6.54 -19.52
N GLY A 330 10.77 6.05 -18.31
CA GLY A 330 11.82 6.54 -17.41
C GLY A 330 12.87 5.45 -17.24
N PHE A 331 14.17 5.72 -17.36
CA PHE A 331 15.17 4.67 -17.10
C PHE A 331 16.56 5.17 -16.77
N ARG A 332 17.37 4.28 -16.17
CA ARG A 332 18.83 4.44 -16.08
C ARG A 332 19.58 3.11 -15.97
N VAL A 333 20.89 3.18 -16.21
CA VAL A 333 21.84 2.16 -15.73
C VAL A 333 22.82 2.85 -14.76
N LEU A 334 22.63 2.61 -13.47
CA LEU A 334 23.48 3.13 -12.41
C LEU A 334 24.68 2.18 -12.21
N ILE A 335 25.91 2.70 -12.34
CA ILE A 335 27.14 1.88 -12.27
C ILE A 335 28.03 2.32 -11.11
N GLN A 336 27.95 1.59 -10.00
CA GLN A 336 28.59 1.92 -8.73
C GLN A 336 29.79 1.02 -8.45
N ASN A 337 30.79 1.58 -7.76
CA ASN A 337 31.90 0.81 -7.18
C ASN A 337 31.61 0.63 -5.69
N ASN A 338 30.83 -0.39 -5.35
CA ASN A 338 30.36 -0.64 -3.98
C ASN A 338 31.52 -0.96 -3.03
N ASP A 339 32.54 -1.69 -3.52
CA ASP A 339 33.70 -2.06 -2.73
C ASP A 339 34.99 -1.88 -3.56
N PRO A 340 35.64 -0.70 -3.46
CA PRO A 340 36.88 -0.42 -4.17
C PRO A 340 38.03 -1.38 -3.83
N LYS A 341 37.97 -2.09 -2.69
CA LYS A 341 39.00 -3.05 -2.27
C LYS A 341 38.78 -4.42 -2.91
N LYS A 342 37.54 -4.77 -3.28
CA LYS A 342 37.18 -6.04 -3.91
C LYS A 342 37.14 -5.98 -5.44
N ASN A 343 37.32 -4.79 -6.03
CA ASN A 343 37.17 -4.54 -7.46
C ASN A 343 35.83 -5.02 -8.01
N ILE A 344 34.73 -4.63 -7.35
CA ILE A 344 33.37 -4.99 -7.75
C ILE A 344 32.67 -3.76 -8.33
N LEU A 345 32.05 -3.93 -9.50
CA LEU A 345 31.10 -2.96 -10.05
C LEU A 345 29.68 -3.51 -9.94
N ARG A 346 28.80 -2.73 -9.30
CA ARG A 346 27.36 -2.95 -9.32
C ARG A 346 26.75 -2.25 -10.52
N PHE A 347 25.88 -2.95 -11.23
CA PHE A 347 25.07 -2.43 -12.31
C PHE A 347 23.61 -2.57 -11.89
N LEU A 348 22.96 -1.45 -11.64
CA LEU A 348 21.53 -1.38 -11.35
C LEU A 348 20.83 -0.79 -12.56
N VAL A 349 20.09 -1.62 -13.28
CA VAL A 349 19.19 -1.23 -14.37
C VAL A 349 17.84 -0.89 -13.73
N GLN A 350 17.30 0.29 -14.05
CA GLN A 350 15.96 0.69 -13.64
C GLN A 350 15.20 1.18 -14.86
N LEU A 351 13.96 0.74 -15.00
CA LEU A 351 13.09 1.00 -16.13
C LEU A 351 11.66 1.15 -15.63
N ASP A 352 11.07 2.29 -15.90
CA ASP A 352 9.67 2.59 -15.68
C ASP A 352 8.97 2.69 -17.03
N LYS A 353 7.93 1.87 -17.23
CA LYS A 353 6.98 2.02 -18.34
C LYS A 353 5.83 2.88 -17.85
N ILE A 354 5.69 4.07 -18.42
CA ILE A 354 4.77 5.10 -17.96
C ILE A 354 3.52 5.06 -18.83
N ASP A 355 2.41 4.60 -18.25
CA ASP A 355 1.10 4.55 -18.89
C ASP A 355 0.12 5.57 -18.30
N ASN A 356 0.29 5.91 -17.03
CA ASN A 356 -0.47 6.94 -16.33
C ASN A 356 0.49 8.07 -15.90
N PRO A 357 0.61 9.16 -16.69
CA PRO A 357 1.48 10.29 -16.35
C PRO A 357 0.97 11.11 -15.15
N TYR A 358 -0.27 10.85 -14.70
CA TYR A 358 -0.85 11.52 -13.54
C TYR A 358 -0.56 10.78 -12.22
N GLN A 359 0.00 9.58 -12.28
CA GLN A 359 0.46 8.82 -11.12
C GLN A 359 1.77 9.39 -10.57
N LYS A 360 1.68 10.57 -9.94
CA LYS A 360 2.82 11.30 -9.39
C LYS A 360 3.16 10.89 -7.96
N GLU A 361 2.17 10.40 -7.23
CA GLU A 361 2.28 10.03 -5.82
C GLU A 361 1.58 8.68 -5.57
N ASN A 362 1.74 8.15 -4.36
CA ASN A 362 1.17 6.87 -3.97
C ASN A 362 -0.36 6.89 -3.85
N TRP A 363 -0.96 8.07 -3.68
CA TRP A 363 -2.42 8.20 -3.64
C TRP A 363 -3.08 7.74 -4.94
N GLU A 364 -2.58 8.21 -6.09
CA GLU A 364 -3.08 7.81 -7.39
C GLU A 364 -2.82 6.32 -7.68
N ILE A 365 -1.74 5.75 -7.12
CA ILE A 365 -1.50 4.31 -7.14
C ILE A 365 -2.61 3.61 -6.38
N ALA A 366 -2.75 3.86 -5.08
CA ALA A 366 -3.69 3.14 -4.21
C ALA A 366 -5.14 3.24 -4.68
N THR A 367 -5.53 4.38 -5.26
CA THR A 367 -6.91 4.65 -5.73
C THR A 367 -7.13 4.34 -7.21
N ARG A 368 -6.08 3.90 -7.93
CA ARG A 368 -6.09 3.67 -9.39
C ARG A 368 -6.56 4.88 -10.19
N ASN A 369 -6.29 6.09 -9.69
CA ASN A 369 -6.77 7.30 -10.32
C ASN A 369 -5.95 7.63 -11.58
N LYS A 370 -6.64 7.71 -12.72
CA LYS A 370 -6.07 8.01 -14.05
C LYS A 370 -6.42 9.41 -14.56
N THR A 371 -7.10 10.21 -13.75
CA THR A 371 -7.51 11.56 -14.14
C THR A 371 -6.48 12.58 -13.70
N ALA A 372 -6.30 13.61 -14.52
CA ALA A 372 -5.49 14.76 -14.16
C ALA A 372 -6.01 15.36 -12.83
N PRO A 373 -5.13 15.75 -11.90
CA PRO A 373 -5.55 16.52 -10.75
C PRO A 373 -6.32 17.76 -11.24
N LYS A 374 -7.44 18.09 -10.61
CA LYS A 374 -8.07 19.39 -10.84
C LYS A 374 -7.06 20.44 -10.41
N GLU A 375 -6.73 21.37 -11.29
CA GLU A 375 -5.95 22.55 -10.90
C GLU A 375 -6.72 23.22 -9.75
N GLU A 376 -6.09 23.31 -8.58
CA GLU A 376 -6.64 24.12 -7.50
C GLU A 376 -6.62 25.57 -8.00
N GLU A 377 -7.80 26.19 -8.08
CA GLU A 377 -7.88 27.64 -8.25
C GLU A 377 -7.12 28.26 -7.09
N ILE A 378 -5.92 28.76 -7.38
CA ILE A 378 -5.18 29.60 -6.44
C ILE A 378 -6.01 30.89 -6.37
N ASP A 379 -6.83 31.01 -5.34
CA ASP A 379 -7.43 32.29 -4.95
C ASP A 379 -6.26 33.20 -4.53
N ASP A 380 -5.90 34.13 -5.42
CA ASP A 380 -4.90 35.19 -5.22
C ASP A 380 -5.24 36.14 -4.06
#